data_AF-L8LQS1-F1
#
_entry.id   AF-L8LQS1-F1
#
_cell.length_a   1.000
_cell.length_b   1.000
_cell.length_c   1.000
_cell.angle_alpha   90.00
_cell.angle_beta   90.00
_cell.angle_gamma   90.00
#
_symmetry.space_group_name_H-M   'P 1'
#
loop_
_entity.id
_entity.type
_entity.pdbx_description
1 polymer ?
#
loop_
_entity_poly.entity_id
_entity_poly.type
_entity_poly.pdbx_seq_one_letter_code
_entity_poly.pdbx_strand_id
1 'polypeptide(L)'
;MNRNLFKTFPAIAATASLTLIASLGFSNATLAQNGPIRPGFNSGNLPRNDDGSTEFIDLSFDLNFFGADYEGLYVNNNGNVTFEGPLSTFTPFGLANVETPIIAPFFADVDTRNEDSAIVTYGSGQVDGRPAFGVNWDSEGVGYFSNRADKLNQFQLVVVDRSDTGAGNFDFEFNYNQIEWETGDASQGQNGLGGVSAAVGYSNGLVGDDNVSLEFIGSRAPGTFLDNGIAPLIESSLNSGVDGRYRFAVRDGDQIPPGTTPEEPVLPDVDPENPQLFNFANIPIGQNGFGVQPDLPLFFDPEIAVGYNYEITDGPGFASILIPEALPNGDSEFLLELPGFSDPFTLIAGTSFNLLEQNPNGFRRFSITGIDPEELLDPTDTLAFVTGLTFTEAGVVSFTQSAIVEDTNGGGGGEPIPEPTTMLASILIGFAGLKLKAKRK
;
A
#
# COMPACT_ATOMS: atom_id res chain seq x y z
N MET A 1 -78.21 -0.23 -47.31
CA MET A 1 -77.82 0.61 -46.15
C MET A 1 -77.72 -0.31 -44.95
N ASN A 2 -76.52 -0.48 -44.36
CA ASN A 2 -76.23 -1.18 -43.10
C ASN A 2 -76.57 -2.70 -43.05
N ARG A 3 -75.83 -3.58 -42.36
CA ARG A 3 -74.70 -3.44 -41.43
C ARG A 3 -74.00 -4.81 -41.30
N ASN A 4 -72.74 -4.74 -40.89
CA ASN A 4 -71.69 -5.76 -40.96
C ASN A 4 -72.01 -7.13 -40.33
N LEU A 5 -71.53 -8.17 -41.03
CA LEU A 5 -71.51 -9.56 -40.62
C LEU A 5 -70.39 -9.85 -39.61
N PHE A 6 -70.75 -10.56 -38.55
CA PHE A 6 -69.87 -11.49 -37.85
C PHE A 6 -69.43 -12.62 -38.78
N LYS A 7 -68.18 -13.08 -38.61
CA LYS A 7 -67.85 -14.52 -38.59
C LYS A 7 -66.43 -14.74 -38.06
N THR A 8 -66.37 -15.66 -37.09
CA THR A 8 -65.22 -16.19 -36.37
C THR A 8 -64.28 -17.05 -37.23
N PHE A 9 -62.99 -17.06 -36.90
CA PHE A 9 -61.96 -18.03 -37.29
C PHE A 9 -60.84 -18.08 -36.20
N PRO A 10 -59.97 -19.11 -36.15
CA PRO A 10 -59.65 -19.86 -34.93
C PRO A 10 -58.26 -19.58 -34.32
N ALA A 11 -58.03 -20.23 -33.18
CA ALA A 11 -56.86 -20.12 -32.30
C ALA A 11 -55.52 -20.39 -33.00
N ILE A 12 -54.54 -19.53 -32.73
CA ILE A 12 -53.11 -19.73 -32.98
C ILE A 12 -52.43 -19.93 -31.63
N ALA A 13 -51.72 -21.04 -31.48
CA ALA A 13 -50.85 -21.32 -30.33
C ALA A 13 -49.63 -20.40 -30.37
N ALA A 14 -49.44 -19.59 -29.33
CA ALA A 14 -48.22 -18.82 -29.13
C ALA A 14 -47.23 -19.65 -28.30
N THR A 15 -46.11 -20.01 -28.90
CA THR A 15 -44.92 -20.52 -28.22
C THR A 15 -44.31 -19.42 -27.36
N ALA A 16 -44.31 -19.61 -26.04
CA ALA A 16 -43.56 -18.77 -25.10
C ALA A 16 -42.10 -19.25 -25.08
N SER A 17 -41.19 -18.48 -25.68
CA SER A 17 -39.76 -18.65 -25.47
C SER A 17 -39.38 -18.01 -24.13
N LEU A 18 -39.00 -18.85 -23.17
CA LEU A 18 -38.48 -18.45 -21.87
C LEU A 18 -37.02 -18.01 -22.04
N THR A 19 -36.77 -16.71 -22.12
CA THR A 19 -35.40 -16.17 -22.14
C THR A 19 -34.84 -16.27 -20.72
N LEU A 20 -33.91 -17.21 -20.51
CA LEU A 20 -33.11 -17.31 -19.30
C LEU A 20 -32.16 -16.11 -19.25
N ILE A 21 -32.47 -15.09 -18.46
CA ILE A 21 -31.52 -14.02 -18.15
C ILE A 21 -30.55 -14.60 -17.13
N ALA A 22 -29.40 -15.08 -17.59
CA ALA A 22 -28.26 -15.33 -16.72
C ALA A 22 -27.74 -13.96 -16.25
N SER A 23 -28.00 -13.63 -14.98
CA SER A 23 -27.34 -12.50 -14.32
C SER A 23 -25.87 -12.88 -14.13
N LEU A 24 -25.02 -12.52 -15.08
CA LEU A 24 -23.59 -12.48 -14.87
C LEU A 24 -23.35 -11.39 -13.82
N GLY A 25 -22.94 -11.82 -12.62
CA GLY A 25 -22.50 -10.90 -11.58
C GLY A 25 -21.31 -10.13 -12.12
N PHE A 26 -21.47 -8.82 -12.27
CA PHE A 26 -20.35 -7.92 -12.47
C PHE A 26 -19.57 -7.91 -11.15
N SER A 27 -18.38 -8.51 -11.15
CA SER A 27 -17.36 -8.16 -10.18
C SER A 27 -17.03 -6.69 -10.41
N ASN A 28 -17.37 -5.83 -9.45
CA ASN A 28 -16.85 -4.47 -9.44
C ASN A 28 -15.34 -4.57 -9.22
N ALA A 29 -14.56 -4.57 -10.29
CA ALA A 29 -13.16 -4.19 -10.21
C ALA A 29 -13.17 -2.70 -9.86
N THR A 30 -12.87 -2.40 -8.60
CA THR A 30 -12.62 -1.05 -8.12
C THR A 30 -11.47 -0.46 -8.94
N LEU A 31 -11.71 0.69 -9.56
CA LEU A 31 -10.66 1.54 -10.13
C LEU A 31 -9.56 1.70 -9.07
N ALA A 32 -8.32 1.39 -9.43
CA ALA A 32 -7.18 1.79 -8.62
C ALA A 32 -7.18 3.32 -8.53
N GLN A 33 -7.47 3.86 -7.35
CA GLN A 33 -7.29 5.27 -7.07
C GLN A 33 -5.78 5.48 -6.90
N ASN A 34 -5.19 6.36 -7.70
CA ASN A 34 -3.79 6.80 -7.57
C ASN A 34 -3.62 7.70 -6.33
N GLY A 35 -3.79 7.13 -5.15
CA GLY A 35 -3.58 7.80 -3.88
C GLY A 35 -3.19 6.79 -2.80
N PRO A 36 -2.56 7.24 -1.70
CA PRO A 36 -2.10 6.37 -0.62
C PRO A 36 -3.27 5.68 0.10
N ILE A 37 -4.46 6.28 0.13
CA ILE A 37 -5.64 5.69 0.78
C ILE A 37 -6.19 4.53 -0.05
N ARG A 38 -6.29 3.36 0.57
CA ARG A 38 -6.87 2.17 -0.07
C ARG A 38 -8.40 2.24 -0.03
N PRO A 39 -9.10 1.94 -1.13
CA PRO A 39 -10.55 1.98 -1.17
C PRO A 39 -11.17 0.85 -0.32
N GLY A 40 -12.34 1.12 0.27
CA GLY A 40 -13.11 0.12 1.03
C GLY A 40 -13.00 0.32 2.54
N PHE A 41 -12.96 -0.77 3.29
CA PHE A 41 -12.86 -0.79 4.76
C PHE A 41 -13.91 0.09 5.46
N ASN A 42 -15.12 0.12 4.94
CA ASN A 42 -16.21 1.01 5.38
C ASN A 42 -17.50 0.26 5.72
N SER A 43 -17.39 -1.04 6.04
CA SER A 43 -18.54 -1.88 6.41
C SER A 43 -19.07 -1.59 7.82
N GLY A 44 -18.21 -1.10 8.71
CA GLY A 44 -18.50 -0.64 10.06
C GLY A 44 -18.19 0.85 10.22
N ASN A 45 -18.74 1.45 11.27
CA ASN A 45 -18.44 2.83 11.64
C ASN A 45 -18.42 3.01 13.14
N LEU A 46 -17.65 4.00 13.59
CA LEU A 46 -17.72 4.57 14.92
C LEU A 46 -18.60 5.83 14.83
N PRO A 47 -19.77 5.90 15.48
CA PRO A 47 -20.65 7.06 15.41
C PRO A 47 -19.96 8.34 15.86
N ARG A 48 -20.40 9.49 15.34
CA ARG A 48 -19.88 10.84 15.68
C ARG A 48 -19.66 10.99 17.19
N ASN A 49 -18.41 11.29 17.57
CA ASN A 49 -17.98 11.39 18.95
C ASN A 49 -16.69 12.22 19.07
N ASP A 50 -16.18 12.30 20.30
CA ASP A 50 -14.96 13.04 20.67
C ASP A 50 -13.85 12.04 21.02
N ASP A 51 -13.99 11.34 22.14
CA ASP A 51 -12.94 10.46 22.72
C ASP A 51 -13.34 8.98 22.77
N GLY A 52 -14.29 8.60 21.93
CA GLY A 52 -14.88 7.27 21.90
C GLY A 52 -13.99 6.24 21.21
N SER A 53 -14.20 4.98 21.59
CA SER A 53 -13.69 3.82 20.86
C SER A 53 -14.83 2.88 20.52
N THR A 54 -14.58 1.95 19.61
CA THR A 54 -15.47 0.81 19.37
C THR A 54 -15.47 -0.16 20.56
N GLU A 55 -16.40 -1.11 20.55
CA GLU A 55 -16.19 -2.37 21.26
C GLU A 55 -15.06 -3.19 20.57
N PHE A 56 -14.72 -4.35 21.13
CA PHE A 56 -13.74 -5.26 20.53
C PHE A 56 -14.19 -5.72 19.15
N ILE A 57 -13.29 -5.60 18.16
CA ILE A 57 -13.50 -6.02 16.79
C ILE A 57 -12.62 -7.23 16.51
N ASP A 58 -13.24 -8.34 16.15
CA ASP A 58 -12.59 -9.55 15.67
C ASP A 58 -12.10 -9.34 14.23
N LEU A 59 -10.80 -9.57 13.97
CA LEU A 59 -10.17 -9.37 12.66
C LEU A 59 -10.36 -10.57 11.72
N SER A 60 -10.76 -11.72 12.26
CA SER A 60 -10.88 -13.01 11.58
C SER A 60 -9.54 -13.59 11.07
N PHE A 61 -8.42 -13.05 11.56
CA PHE A 61 -7.07 -13.59 11.44
C PHE A 61 -6.25 -13.20 12.68
N ASP A 62 -5.23 -13.99 12.99
CA ASP A 62 -4.40 -13.82 14.18
C ASP A 62 -3.22 -12.88 13.89
N LEU A 63 -2.91 -12.03 14.85
CA LEU A 63 -1.75 -11.13 14.84
C LEU A 63 -0.80 -11.52 15.96
N ASN A 64 0.45 -11.83 15.66
CA ASN A 64 1.49 -11.91 16.66
C ASN A 64 2.23 -10.57 16.71
N PHE A 65 1.97 -9.77 17.74
CA PHE A 65 2.54 -8.45 17.94
C PHE A 65 3.38 -8.44 19.21
N PHE A 66 4.70 -8.40 19.05
CA PHE A 66 5.71 -8.50 20.11
C PHE A 66 5.63 -9.78 20.94
N GLY A 67 5.36 -10.91 20.27
CA GLY A 67 5.27 -12.22 20.90
C GLY A 67 3.93 -12.50 21.59
N ALA A 68 3.00 -11.53 21.58
CA ALA A 68 1.64 -11.70 22.07
C ALA A 68 0.67 -11.89 20.89
N ASP A 69 -0.22 -12.87 21.00
CA ASP A 69 -1.22 -13.17 19.99
C ASP A 69 -2.51 -12.35 20.24
N TYR A 70 -3.01 -11.69 19.19
CA TYR A 70 -4.23 -10.91 19.18
C TYR A 70 -5.15 -11.35 18.04
N GLU A 71 -6.42 -11.58 18.35
CA GLU A 71 -7.47 -11.93 17.35
C GLU A 71 -8.27 -10.70 16.92
N GLY A 72 -7.99 -9.53 17.53
CA GLY A 72 -8.81 -8.34 17.40
C GLY A 72 -8.22 -7.08 18.01
N LEU A 73 -8.94 -5.97 17.83
CA LEU A 73 -8.52 -4.64 18.28
C LEU A 73 -9.72 -3.74 18.63
N TYR A 74 -9.42 -2.56 19.18
CA TYR A 74 -10.36 -1.48 19.43
C TYR A 74 -9.97 -0.28 18.56
N VAL A 75 -10.92 0.24 17.77
CA VAL A 75 -10.71 1.43 16.95
C VAL A 75 -11.01 2.67 17.77
N ASN A 76 -10.09 3.63 17.78
CA ASN A 76 -10.21 4.87 18.53
C ASN A 76 -10.50 6.08 17.61
N ASN A 77 -11.42 6.96 18.03
CA ASN A 77 -11.70 8.19 17.29
C ASN A 77 -10.44 9.04 17.08
N ASN A 78 -9.57 9.12 18.09
CA ASN A 78 -8.33 9.88 18.14
C ASN A 78 -7.17 9.20 17.37
N GLY A 79 -7.45 8.56 16.23
CA GLY A 79 -6.41 8.20 15.26
C GLY A 79 -5.46 7.07 15.65
N ASN A 80 -5.93 6.11 16.46
CA ASN A 80 -5.16 4.93 16.88
C ASN A 80 -6.03 3.68 17.02
N VAL A 81 -5.36 2.53 17.13
CA VAL A 81 -5.96 1.26 17.56
C VAL A 81 -5.17 0.68 18.73
N THR A 82 -5.87 0.01 19.63
CA THR A 82 -5.29 -0.70 20.77
C THR A 82 -5.80 -2.14 20.81
N PHE A 83 -5.06 -3.02 21.49
CA PHE A 83 -5.36 -4.46 21.45
C PHE A 83 -5.99 -5.00 22.75
N GLU A 84 -5.66 -4.40 23.89
CA GLU A 84 -6.10 -4.91 25.20
C GLU A 84 -7.33 -4.20 25.78
N GLY A 85 -7.69 -3.03 25.23
CA GLY A 85 -8.84 -2.25 25.66
C GLY A 85 -8.90 -0.87 25.03
N PRO A 86 -10.03 -0.15 25.13
CA PRO A 86 -10.17 1.19 24.57
C PRO A 86 -9.29 2.22 25.29
N LEU A 87 -8.80 3.22 24.56
CA LEU A 87 -7.98 4.31 25.08
C LEU A 87 -8.80 5.61 25.19
N SER A 88 -8.98 6.16 26.40
CA SER A 88 -9.79 7.38 26.59
C SER A 88 -8.98 8.69 26.59
N THR A 89 -7.72 8.65 26.15
CA THR A 89 -6.81 9.80 26.16
C THR A 89 -6.86 10.52 24.83
N PHE A 90 -6.87 11.86 24.86
CA PHE A 90 -6.99 12.72 23.67
C PHE A 90 -5.72 13.53 23.36
N THR A 91 -4.99 13.97 24.40
CA THR A 91 -3.69 14.62 24.20
C THR A 91 -2.62 13.56 23.98
N PRO A 92 -1.88 13.61 22.85
CA PRO A 92 -0.87 12.60 22.55
C PRO A 92 0.24 12.54 23.58
N PHE A 93 0.64 11.34 23.96
CA PHE A 93 1.79 11.06 24.83
C PHE A 93 2.93 10.39 24.04
N GLY A 94 4.10 10.28 24.65
CA GLY A 94 5.21 9.55 24.04
C GLY A 94 4.93 8.04 24.04
N LEU A 95 4.96 7.41 22.86
CA LEU A 95 4.63 5.99 22.68
C LEU A 95 5.60 5.04 23.40
N ALA A 96 6.77 5.54 23.84
CA ALA A 96 7.70 4.78 24.67
C ALA A 96 7.26 4.60 26.14
N ASN A 97 6.18 5.26 26.58
CA ASN A 97 5.67 5.19 27.97
C ASN A 97 4.17 4.89 28.02
N VAL A 98 3.68 4.12 27.05
CA VAL A 98 2.29 3.68 27.00
C VAL A 98 2.17 2.29 27.60
N GLU A 99 1.17 2.09 28.46
CA GLU A 99 0.92 0.80 29.13
C GLU A 99 -0.18 -0.01 28.41
N THR A 100 -0.28 0.14 27.10
CA THR A 100 -1.15 -0.66 26.23
C THR A 100 -0.50 -0.83 24.86
N PRO A 101 -0.54 -2.03 24.26
CA PRO A 101 -0.15 -2.21 22.88
C PRO A 101 -0.99 -1.30 21.98
N ILE A 102 -0.34 -0.56 21.09
CA ILE A 102 -0.97 0.50 20.28
C ILE A 102 -0.31 0.61 18.90
N ILE A 103 -1.13 0.83 17.88
CA ILE A 103 -0.71 1.30 16.55
C ILE A 103 -1.42 2.62 16.29
N ALA A 104 -0.65 3.68 16.06
CA ALA A 104 -1.12 5.05 15.97
C ALA A 104 -0.67 5.70 14.64
N PRO A 105 -1.44 5.57 13.55
CA PRO A 105 -1.15 6.29 12.32
C PRO A 105 -1.16 7.81 12.53
N PHE A 106 -2.03 8.32 13.41
CA PHE A 106 -2.08 9.76 13.71
C PHE A 106 -2.80 9.99 15.04
N PHE A 107 -2.15 9.71 16.18
CA PHE A 107 -2.78 9.95 17.48
C PHE A 107 -2.85 11.45 17.76
N ALA A 108 -4.06 12.02 17.69
CA ALA A 108 -4.38 13.41 17.97
C ALA A 108 -5.85 13.57 18.41
N ASP A 109 -6.20 14.76 18.88
CA ASP A 109 -7.51 15.12 19.44
C ASP A 109 -8.55 15.35 18.32
N VAL A 110 -8.98 14.25 17.70
CA VAL A 110 -9.94 14.19 16.58
C VAL A 110 -11.34 14.44 17.11
N ASP A 111 -12.13 15.26 16.42
CA ASP A 111 -13.52 15.50 16.80
C ASP A 111 -14.46 15.33 15.61
N THR A 112 -15.25 14.26 15.64
CA THR A 112 -16.18 13.92 14.57
C THR A 112 -17.60 14.42 14.84
N ARG A 113 -17.84 15.24 15.88
CA ARG A 113 -19.18 15.77 16.21
C ARG A 113 -19.67 16.79 15.19
N ASN A 114 -18.77 17.52 14.55
CA ASN A 114 -19.13 18.49 13.52
C ASN A 114 -19.66 17.77 12.28
N GLU A 115 -20.79 18.21 11.72
CA GLU A 115 -21.41 17.58 10.55
C GLU A 115 -20.51 17.58 9.31
N ASP A 116 -19.62 18.57 9.19
CA ASP A 116 -18.64 18.69 8.10
C ASP A 116 -17.36 17.86 8.34
N SER A 117 -17.16 17.29 9.54
CA SER A 117 -16.15 16.25 9.76
C SER A 117 -16.69 14.91 9.28
N ALA A 118 -15.87 14.07 8.65
CA ALA A 118 -16.20 12.67 8.44
C ALA A 118 -16.29 11.92 9.79
N ILE A 119 -16.92 10.74 9.77
CA ILE A 119 -16.87 9.75 10.85
C ILE A 119 -15.76 8.74 10.58
N VAL A 120 -15.29 8.07 11.63
CA VAL A 120 -14.36 6.96 11.46
C VAL A 120 -15.11 5.75 10.93
N THR A 121 -14.63 5.17 9.83
CA THR A 121 -15.14 3.91 9.28
C THR A 121 -14.09 2.81 9.37
N TYR A 122 -14.50 1.56 9.37
CA TYR A 122 -13.59 0.43 9.43
C TYR A 122 -14.22 -0.83 8.82
N GLY A 123 -13.43 -1.84 8.53
CA GLY A 123 -13.96 -3.11 8.05
C GLY A 123 -12.90 -4.06 7.54
N SER A 124 -13.34 -5.27 7.20
CA SER A 124 -12.51 -6.27 6.53
C SER A 124 -12.53 -6.07 5.01
N GLY A 125 -11.45 -6.44 4.36
CA GLY A 125 -11.26 -6.35 2.91
C GLY A 125 -10.11 -7.25 2.47
N GLN A 126 -9.47 -6.88 1.36
CA GLN A 126 -8.26 -7.53 0.89
C GLN A 126 -7.23 -6.51 0.40
N VAL A 127 -5.96 -6.84 0.58
CA VAL A 127 -4.82 -6.15 -0.03
C VAL A 127 -4.00 -7.19 -0.76
N ASP A 128 -3.80 -7.01 -2.07
CA ASP A 128 -3.02 -7.92 -2.93
C ASP A 128 -3.45 -9.39 -2.81
N GLY A 129 -4.76 -9.62 -2.70
CA GLY A 129 -5.37 -10.95 -2.56
C GLY A 129 -5.29 -11.55 -1.15
N ARG A 130 -4.69 -10.86 -0.18
CA ARG A 130 -4.58 -11.29 1.22
C ARG A 130 -5.70 -10.68 2.08
N PRO A 131 -6.22 -11.39 3.09
CA PRO A 131 -7.15 -10.80 4.07
C PRO A 131 -6.56 -9.54 4.70
N ALA A 132 -7.38 -8.52 4.86
CA ALA A 132 -6.96 -7.28 5.49
C ALA A 132 -8.10 -6.65 6.31
N PHE A 133 -7.73 -5.80 7.25
CA PHE A 133 -8.64 -4.94 7.99
C PHE A 133 -8.15 -3.49 7.89
N GLY A 134 -9.06 -2.56 7.66
CA GLY A 134 -8.72 -1.14 7.55
C GLY A 134 -9.54 -0.27 8.49
N VAL A 135 -8.95 0.86 8.86
CA VAL A 135 -9.55 1.94 9.64
C VAL A 135 -9.32 3.25 8.93
N ASN A 136 -10.40 3.97 8.72
CA ASN A 136 -10.49 5.09 7.82
C ASN A 136 -10.88 6.35 8.60
N TRP A 137 -9.97 7.33 8.62
CA TRP A 137 -10.26 8.72 8.96
C TRP A 137 -10.23 9.56 7.67
N ASP A 138 -10.92 9.10 6.61
CA ASP A 138 -10.63 9.50 5.22
C ASP A 138 -11.81 10.03 4.40
N SER A 139 -13.06 9.58 4.60
CA SER A 139 -14.06 9.58 3.52
C SER A 139 -14.38 10.96 2.95
N GLU A 140 -14.26 11.99 3.79
CA GLU A 140 -14.15 13.40 3.39
C GLU A 140 -13.11 14.14 4.28
N GLY A 141 -12.36 13.39 5.10
CA GLY A 141 -11.47 13.89 6.14
C GLY A 141 -12.13 14.20 7.50
N VAL A 142 -11.38 14.04 8.58
CA VAL A 142 -11.82 14.29 9.97
C VAL A 142 -11.34 15.63 10.50
N GLY A 143 -12.18 16.25 11.33
CA GLY A 143 -11.89 17.50 12.03
C GLY A 143 -11.19 17.30 13.37
N TYR A 144 -11.02 18.41 14.09
CA TYR A 144 -10.27 18.47 15.35
C TYR A 144 -11.06 19.14 16.46
N PHE A 145 -10.71 18.84 17.70
CA PHE A 145 -11.35 19.45 18.84
C PHE A 145 -11.11 20.98 18.90
N SER A 146 -12.08 21.84 19.25
CA SER A 146 -13.45 21.52 19.70
C SER A 146 -14.49 21.77 18.61
N ASN A 147 -14.99 20.70 18.00
CA ASN A 147 -16.04 20.65 17.00
C ASN A 147 -15.68 21.48 15.75
N ARG A 148 -14.41 21.42 15.32
CA ARG A 148 -13.86 22.17 14.19
C ARG A 148 -13.76 21.29 12.95
N ALA A 149 -14.08 21.87 11.80
CA ALA A 149 -13.98 21.24 10.49
C ALA A 149 -13.51 22.26 9.42
N ASP A 150 -12.88 23.36 9.85
CA ASP A 150 -12.27 24.34 8.93
C ASP A 150 -10.95 23.84 8.31
N LYS A 151 -10.43 22.73 8.82
CA LYS A 151 -9.30 21.95 8.31
C LYS A 151 -9.63 20.48 8.52
N LEU A 152 -9.27 19.64 7.56
CA LEU A 152 -9.59 18.22 7.60
C LEU A 152 -8.33 17.40 7.33
N ASN A 153 -8.21 16.28 8.05
CA ASN A 153 -7.15 15.30 7.81
C ASN A 153 -7.74 14.04 7.19
N GLN A 154 -7.04 13.46 6.21
CA GLN A 154 -7.38 12.19 5.56
C GLN A 154 -6.24 11.20 5.76
N PHE A 155 -6.45 10.22 6.65
CA PHE A 155 -5.48 9.19 6.94
C PHE A 155 -6.14 7.84 7.23
N GLN A 156 -5.36 6.76 7.11
CA GLN A 156 -5.86 5.39 7.21
C GLN A 156 -4.80 4.46 7.82
N LEU A 157 -5.27 3.47 8.59
CA LEU A 157 -4.52 2.29 8.98
C LEU A 157 -5.03 1.09 8.18
N VAL A 158 -4.14 0.29 7.60
CA VAL A 158 -4.49 -1.02 7.03
C VAL A 158 -3.61 -2.08 7.67
N VAL A 159 -4.20 -3.18 8.11
CA VAL A 159 -3.52 -4.36 8.67
C VAL A 159 -3.78 -5.52 7.70
N VAL A 160 -2.72 -6.18 7.24
CA VAL A 160 -2.77 -7.21 6.20
C VAL A 160 -2.23 -8.52 6.76
N ASP A 161 -3.02 -9.58 6.66
CA ASP A 161 -2.59 -10.93 7.04
C ASP A 161 -1.38 -11.36 6.19
N ARG A 162 -0.34 -11.84 6.85
CA ARG A 162 0.86 -12.43 6.24
C ARG A 162 1.13 -13.83 6.75
N SER A 163 0.06 -14.57 7.09
CA SER A 163 0.12 -15.99 7.42
C SER A 163 0.83 -16.84 6.35
N ASP A 164 0.93 -16.34 5.11
CA ASP A 164 1.73 -16.90 4.02
C ASP A 164 3.25 -16.94 4.32
N THR A 165 3.73 -16.14 5.26
CA THR A 165 5.14 -16.05 5.67
C THR A 165 5.43 -16.62 7.07
N GLY A 166 4.39 -16.97 7.83
CA GLY A 166 4.53 -17.46 9.21
C GLY A 166 3.26 -17.20 10.01
N ALA A 167 2.99 -18.05 11.01
CA ALA A 167 1.77 -17.93 11.80
C ALA A 167 1.75 -16.63 12.61
N GLY A 168 0.64 -15.88 12.52
CA GLY A 168 0.51 -14.58 13.19
C GLY A 168 1.29 -13.43 12.54
N ASN A 169 2.03 -13.69 11.45
CA ASN A 169 2.70 -12.61 10.72
C ASN A 169 1.67 -11.70 10.07
N PHE A 170 1.95 -10.41 10.09
CA PHE A 170 1.12 -9.41 9.44
C PHE A 170 1.96 -8.22 8.99
N ASP A 171 1.40 -7.42 8.09
CA ASP A 171 1.90 -6.09 7.78
C ASP A 171 0.89 -5.05 8.24
N PHE A 172 1.35 -3.83 8.46
CA PHE A 172 0.44 -2.70 8.54
C PHE A 172 0.96 -1.49 7.80
N GLU A 173 0.02 -0.66 7.35
CA GLU A 173 0.28 0.53 6.55
C GLU A 173 -0.33 1.75 7.24
N PHE A 174 0.43 2.84 7.26
CA PHE A 174 -0.11 4.17 7.45
C PHE A 174 -0.22 4.85 6.09
N ASN A 175 -1.42 5.32 5.76
CA ASN A 175 -1.72 5.95 4.48
C ASN A 175 -2.23 7.37 4.75
N TYR A 176 -1.63 8.39 4.12
CA TYR A 176 -1.94 9.80 4.35
C TYR A 176 -2.19 10.51 3.02
N ASN A 177 -3.37 11.10 2.85
CA ASN A 177 -3.69 11.87 1.64
C ASN A 177 -3.75 13.39 1.90
N GLN A 178 -4.03 13.79 3.14
CA GLN A 178 -4.14 15.21 3.52
C GLN A 178 -3.95 15.36 5.02
N ILE A 179 -3.11 16.31 5.46
CA ILE A 179 -2.84 16.65 6.86
C ILE A 179 -2.78 18.18 7.00
N GLU A 180 -3.93 18.80 7.29
CA GLU A 180 -4.08 20.25 7.45
C GLU A 180 -4.05 20.71 8.91
N TRP A 181 -4.26 19.79 9.86
CA TRP A 181 -4.22 20.07 11.30
C TRP A 181 -3.41 19.03 12.06
N GLU A 182 -2.91 19.39 13.23
CA GLU A 182 -1.98 18.55 14.02
C GLU A 182 -2.33 18.48 15.51
N THR A 183 -3.26 19.30 16.01
CA THR A 183 -3.63 19.34 17.42
C THR A 183 -5.06 19.86 17.63
N GLY A 184 -5.67 19.51 18.77
CA GLY A 184 -6.95 20.06 19.23
C GLY A 184 -6.78 21.20 20.24
N ASP A 185 -7.83 22.00 20.43
CA ASP A 185 -7.86 23.13 21.36
C ASP A 185 -7.55 22.70 22.82
N ALA A 186 -7.96 21.49 23.24
CA ALA A 186 -7.69 20.94 24.57
C ALA A 186 -6.23 20.47 24.75
N SER A 187 -5.56 20.17 23.64
CA SER A 187 -4.15 19.79 23.57
C SER A 187 -3.22 21.00 23.42
N GLN A 188 -3.68 22.19 23.86
CA GLN A 188 -2.99 23.48 23.80
C GLN A 188 -2.83 24.04 22.38
N GLY A 189 -3.56 23.47 21.43
CA GLY A 189 -3.63 23.96 20.07
C GLY A 189 -4.42 25.25 19.92
N GLN A 190 -4.26 25.89 18.77
CA GLN A 190 -5.10 27.00 18.33
C GLN A 190 -5.40 26.86 16.84
N ASN A 191 -6.69 26.78 16.49
CA ASN A 191 -7.15 26.62 15.10
C ASN A 191 -6.51 25.40 14.40
N GLY A 192 -6.27 24.31 15.13
CA GLY A 192 -5.74 23.05 14.61
C GLY A 192 -4.22 22.94 14.63
N LEU A 193 -3.51 23.98 15.09
CA LEU A 193 -2.05 24.10 14.97
C LEU A 193 -1.38 24.40 16.33
N GLY A 194 -0.10 24.03 16.48
CA GLY A 194 0.66 24.29 17.70
C GLY A 194 0.47 23.23 18.79
N GLY A 195 0.59 23.65 20.05
CA GLY A 195 0.31 22.80 21.21
C GLY A 195 1.14 21.52 21.29
N VAL A 196 0.51 20.47 21.81
CA VAL A 196 1.01 19.08 21.70
C VAL A 196 0.42 18.49 20.44
N SER A 197 1.27 18.33 19.43
CA SER A 197 0.88 17.80 18.12
C SER A 197 0.71 16.29 18.11
N ALA A 198 0.26 15.74 16.98
CA ALA A 198 0.05 14.32 16.79
C ALA A 198 1.29 13.45 17.11
N ALA A 199 1.06 12.26 17.64
CA ALA A 199 2.07 11.20 17.73
C ALA A 199 1.81 10.13 16.67
N VAL A 200 2.86 9.72 15.95
CA VAL A 200 2.78 8.73 14.87
C VAL A 200 3.74 7.60 15.16
N GLY A 201 3.26 6.35 15.16
CA GLY A 201 4.07 5.17 15.42
C GLY A 201 3.32 4.02 16.09
N TYR A 202 4.02 3.23 16.89
CA TYR A 202 3.47 2.05 17.58
C TYR A 202 4.25 1.71 18.85
N SER A 203 3.66 0.88 19.72
CA SER A 203 4.31 0.35 20.92
C SER A 203 3.74 -1.00 21.35
N ASN A 204 4.59 -1.83 21.95
CA ASN A 204 4.21 -3.08 22.60
C ASN A 204 3.50 -2.88 23.95
N GLY A 205 3.35 -1.65 24.43
CA GLY A 205 2.63 -1.36 25.66
C GLY A 205 3.41 -1.67 26.95
N LEU A 206 4.70 -1.96 26.85
CA LEU A 206 5.57 -2.17 28.00
C LEU A 206 6.33 -0.88 28.35
N VAL A 207 6.99 -0.88 29.52
CA VAL A 207 7.80 0.25 29.99
C VAL A 207 9.19 -0.22 30.39
N GLY A 208 10.19 0.66 30.26
CA GLY A 208 11.58 0.33 30.60
C GLY A 208 12.27 -0.49 29.50
N ASP A 209 13.17 -1.39 29.91
CA ASP A 209 14.06 -2.11 28.98
C ASP A 209 13.30 -3.13 28.09
N ASP A 210 12.10 -3.54 28.49
CA ASP A 210 11.24 -4.46 27.74
C ASP A 210 10.31 -3.73 26.75
N ASN A 211 10.30 -2.38 26.77
CA ASN A 211 9.50 -1.60 25.83
C ASN A 211 10.12 -1.65 24.42
N VAL A 212 9.29 -2.01 23.46
CA VAL A 212 9.60 -1.87 22.04
C VAL A 212 8.57 -0.93 21.43
N SER A 213 9.03 0.22 20.99
CA SER A 213 8.19 1.27 20.42
C SER A 213 8.93 2.01 19.32
N LEU A 214 8.18 2.50 18.34
CA LEU A 214 8.65 3.44 17.34
C LEU A 214 7.76 4.68 17.40
N GLU A 215 8.38 5.86 17.36
CA GLU A 215 7.69 7.14 17.25
C GLU A 215 8.43 7.95 16.18
N PHE A 216 7.70 8.44 15.17
CA PHE A 216 8.29 9.19 14.07
C PHE A 216 8.97 10.45 14.61
N ILE A 217 10.13 10.78 14.06
CA ILE A 217 10.83 12.03 14.38
C ILE A 217 9.91 13.20 14.01
N GLY A 218 9.63 14.06 14.98
CA GLY A 218 8.68 15.18 14.84
C GLY A 218 7.30 14.92 15.44
N SER A 219 7.04 13.71 15.96
CA SER A 219 5.87 13.47 16.80
C SER A 219 5.83 14.44 17.98
N ARG A 220 4.63 14.97 18.24
CA ARG A 220 4.33 15.95 19.29
C ARG A 220 5.07 17.29 19.12
N ALA A 221 5.70 17.52 17.97
CA ALA A 221 6.36 18.77 17.62
C ALA A 221 5.57 19.52 16.53
N PRO A 222 5.11 20.76 16.82
CA PRO A 222 4.32 21.54 15.86
C PRO A 222 5.01 21.84 14.53
N GLY A 223 4.23 21.82 13.45
CA GLY A 223 4.65 22.14 12.09
C GLY A 223 5.44 21.02 11.40
N THR A 224 5.49 19.82 11.97
CA THR A 224 6.29 18.73 11.39
C THR A 224 5.53 18.02 10.28
N PHE A 225 4.40 17.39 10.61
CA PHE A 225 3.72 16.42 9.75
C PHE A 225 2.66 17.00 8.80
N LEU A 226 2.39 18.29 8.90
CA LEU A 226 1.44 18.99 8.05
C LEU A 226 1.86 18.93 6.57
N ASP A 227 0.91 19.05 5.66
CA ASP A 227 1.15 19.06 4.20
C ASP A 227 2.15 20.14 3.76
N ASN A 228 2.23 21.23 4.51
CA ASN A 228 3.19 22.33 4.31
C ASN A 228 4.26 22.42 5.41
N GLY A 229 4.45 21.31 6.13
CA GLY A 229 5.33 21.19 7.28
C GLY A 229 6.80 20.94 6.93
N ILE A 230 7.57 20.59 7.95
CA ILE A 230 9.02 20.30 7.82
C ILE A 230 9.26 18.90 7.25
N ALA A 231 8.39 17.94 7.58
CA ALA A 231 8.41 16.57 7.07
C ALA A 231 6.97 16.12 6.79
N PRO A 232 6.36 16.63 5.69
CA PRO A 232 4.98 16.31 5.35
C PRO A 232 4.78 14.82 5.20
N LEU A 233 3.80 14.24 5.91
CA LEU A 233 3.55 12.80 5.82
C LEU A 233 3.10 12.39 4.41
N ILE A 234 2.46 13.31 3.67
CA ILE A 234 1.91 13.08 2.33
C ILE A 234 2.96 13.07 1.20
N GLU A 235 4.17 13.60 1.43
CA GLU A 235 5.24 13.71 0.42
C GLU A 235 6.40 12.74 0.70
N SER A 236 6.18 11.77 1.58
CA SER A 236 7.19 10.80 2.00
C SER A 236 6.57 9.41 2.09
N SER A 237 7.41 8.39 1.97
CA SER A 237 6.99 7.00 2.04
C SER A 237 7.97 6.17 2.87
N LEU A 238 7.56 4.95 3.21
CA LEU A 238 8.44 3.96 3.82
C LEU A 238 8.05 2.59 3.29
N ASN A 239 9.00 1.88 2.68
CA ASN A 239 8.77 0.57 2.05
C ASN A 239 7.56 0.57 1.09
N SER A 240 7.46 1.63 0.29
CA SER A 240 6.36 1.87 -0.64
C SER A 240 6.80 2.86 -1.72
N GLY A 241 6.55 2.53 -3.00
CA GLY A 241 6.67 3.46 -4.12
C GLY A 241 5.52 4.48 -4.24
N VAL A 242 4.65 4.57 -3.23
CA VAL A 242 3.52 5.52 -3.18
C VAL A 242 3.75 6.52 -2.06
N ASP A 243 3.87 7.80 -2.42
CA ASP A 243 3.93 8.92 -1.47
C ASP A 243 2.73 8.91 -0.53
N GLY A 244 2.98 9.18 0.76
CA GLY A 244 1.98 9.11 1.80
C GLY A 244 1.72 7.70 2.33
N ARG A 245 2.40 6.65 1.85
CA ARG A 245 2.27 5.28 2.35
C ARG A 245 3.53 4.80 3.07
N TYR A 246 3.34 4.33 4.30
CA TYR A 246 4.39 3.79 5.18
C TYR A 246 4.01 2.38 5.56
N ARG A 247 4.78 1.39 5.12
CA ARG A 247 4.53 -0.03 5.35
C ARG A 247 5.50 -0.59 6.38
N PHE A 248 4.97 -1.38 7.30
CA PHE A 248 5.70 -2.04 8.37
C PHE A 248 5.42 -3.54 8.34
N ALA A 249 6.48 -4.34 8.44
CA ALA A 249 6.39 -5.79 8.48
C ALA A 249 6.55 -6.31 9.91
N VAL A 250 5.69 -7.24 10.29
CA VAL A 250 5.75 -7.96 11.57
C VAL A 250 5.92 -9.44 11.27
N ARG A 251 7.03 -10.03 11.75
CA ARG A 251 7.35 -11.44 11.54
C ARG A 251 7.76 -12.07 12.85
N ASP A 252 7.21 -13.24 13.15
CA ASP A 252 7.46 -13.99 14.39
C ASP A 252 7.28 -13.13 15.67
N GLY A 253 6.41 -12.12 15.60
CA GLY A 253 6.17 -11.17 16.68
C GLY A 253 7.11 -9.97 16.71
N ASP A 254 8.27 -10.05 16.09
CA ASP A 254 9.19 -8.94 16.03
C ASP A 254 8.81 -7.98 14.91
N GLN A 255 8.88 -6.69 15.20
CA GLN A 255 8.91 -5.69 14.14
C GLN A 255 10.22 -5.89 13.37
N ILE A 256 10.10 -5.99 12.06
CA ILE A 256 11.25 -5.91 11.15
C ILE A 256 11.29 -4.46 10.68
N PRO A 257 12.14 -3.58 11.25
CA PRO A 257 12.36 -2.28 10.63
C PRO A 257 12.81 -2.47 9.17
N PRO A 258 12.38 -1.58 8.28
CA PRO A 258 12.88 -1.49 6.91
C PRO A 258 14.39 -1.70 6.83
N GLY A 259 14.81 -2.62 5.96
CA GLY A 259 16.22 -2.96 5.76
C GLY A 259 16.81 -3.92 6.77
N THR A 260 16.09 -4.51 7.72
CA THR A 260 16.73 -5.43 8.69
C THR A 260 16.85 -6.87 8.19
N THR A 261 16.19 -7.20 7.07
CA THR A 261 16.34 -8.47 6.35
C THR A 261 16.46 -8.23 4.84
N PRO A 262 17.12 -9.13 4.08
CA PRO A 262 17.12 -9.07 2.63
C PRO A 262 15.71 -9.09 2.02
N GLU A 263 14.74 -9.72 2.67
CA GLU A 263 13.37 -9.87 2.18
C GLU A 263 12.47 -8.64 2.45
N GLU A 264 12.97 -7.64 3.19
CA GLU A 264 12.27 -6.37 3.48
C GLU A 264 13.31 -5.23 3.47
N PRO A 265 13.95 -4.96 2.32
CA PRO A 265 14.98 -3.93 2.22
C PRO A 265 14.39 -2.52 2.36
N VAL A 266 15.25 -1.53 2.63
CA VAL A 266 14.88 -0.12 2.43
C VAL A 266 14.84 0.15 0.94
N LEU A 267 13.71 0.69 0.45
CA LEU A 267 13.57 1.20 -0.91
C LEU A 267 14.04 2.67 -1.01
N PRO A 268 14.59 3.11 -2.15
CA PRO A 268 14.97 4.51 -2.34
C PRO A 268 13.76 5.42 -2.48
N ASP A 269 13.93 6.68 -2.09
CA ASP A 269 13.06 7.77 -2.49
C ASP A 269 13.16 7.95 -4.02
N VAL A 270 12.02 8.19 -4.63
CA VAL A 270 11.91 8.49 -6.05
C VAL A 270 12.32 9.94 -6.31
N ASP A 271 13.37 10.17 -7.11
CA ASP A 271 13.73 11.49 -7.63
C ASP A 271 13.33 11.60 -9.11
N PRO A 272 12.16 12.20 -9.42
CA PRO A 272 11.69 12.32 -10.80
C PRO A 272 12.55 13.26 -11.66
N GLU A 273 13.42 14.10 -11.07
CA GLU A 273 14.35 14.96 -11.82
C GLU A 273 15.67 14.23 -12.15
N ASN A 274 15.97 13.13 -11.48
CA ASN A 274 17.19 12.36 -11.69
C ASN A 274 16.98 10.84 -11.48
N PRO A 275 16.25 10.18 -12.39
CA PRO A 275 15.76 8.81 -12.25
C PRO A 275 16.86 7.72 -12.26
N GLN A 276 18.11 8.10 -12.54
CA GLN A 276 19.26 7.19 -12.43
C GLN A 276 19.93 7.22 -11.05
N LEU A 277 19.41 8.02 -10.11
CA LEU A 277 19.97 8.19 -8.78
C LEU A 277 19.00 7.65 -7.72
N PHE A 278 19.28 6.47 -7.19
CA PHE A 278 18.57 5.94 -6.02
C PHE A 278 18.98 6.70 -4.76
N ASN A 279 18.12 7.61 -4.31
CA ASN A 279 18.33 8.37 -3.09
C ASN A 279 17.70 7.63 -1.89
N PHE A 280 18.44 7.44 -0.80
CA PHE A 280 17.89 6.85 0.42
C PHE A 280 17.96 7.91 1.53
N ALA A 281 16.93 8.76 1.65
CA ALA A 281 16.92 9.82 2.65
C ALA A 281 16.26 9.36 3.96
N ASN A 282 16.57 10.08 5.04
CA ASN A 282 15.89 9.97 6.34
C ASN A 282 15.90 8.59 6.99
N ILE A 283 16.85 7.72 6.64
CA ILE A 283 16.94 6.36 7.19
C ILE A 283 17.25 6.40 8.69
N PRO A 284 16.35 5.88 9.55
CA PRO A 284 16.56 5.92 10.99
C PRO A 284 17.65 4.91 11.40
N ILE A 285 18.86 5.40 11.66
CA ILE A 285 19.99 4.60 12.16
C ILE A 285 20.18 4.76 13.68
N GLY A 286 20.53 3.68 14.37
CA GLY A 286 20.97 3.71 15.77
C GLY A 286 19.89 3.63 16.86
N GLN A 287 18.59 3.65 16.53
CA GLN A 287 17.57 3.18 17.48
C GLN A 287 17.74 1.66 17.65
N ASN A 288 17.79 1.16 18.89
CA ASN A 288 17.98 -0.25 19.23
C ASN A 288 19.22 -0.97 18.62
N GLY A 289 20.19 -0.23 18.07
CA GLY A 289 21.43 -0.79 17.50
C GLY A 289 21.42 -1.05 15.99
N PHE A 290 20.33 -0.73 15.28
CA PHE A 290 20.21 -0.92 13.83
C PHE A 290 21.17 -0.05 13.02
N GLY A 291 21.80 -0.63 11.98
CA GLY A 291 22.68 0.07 11.04
C GLY A 291 24.01 0.58 11.63
N VAL A 292 24.27 0.35 12.92
CA VAL A 292 25.48 0.80 13.63
C VAL A 292 26.28 -0.34 14.25
N GLN A 293 25.71 -1.54 14.37
CA GLN A 293 26.42 -2.76 14.81
C GLN A 293 26.81 -3.62 13.61
N PRO A 294 28.05 -4.14 13.54
CA PRO A 294 28.53 -4.94 12.41
C PRO A 294 27.72 -6.22 12.14
N ASP A 295 27.03 -6.74 13.17
CA ASP A 295 26.26 -7.98 13.13
C ASP A 295 24.77 -7.75 12.79
N LEU A 296 24.35 -6.49 12.59
CA LEU A 296 22.97 -6.09 12.26
C LEU A 296 22.97 -5.08 11.10
N PRO A 297 23.31 -5.52 9.87
CA PRO A 297 23.37 -4.66 8.69
C PRO A 297 21.98 -4.16 8.27
N LEU A 298 21.95 -3.02 7.57
CA LEU A 298 20.78 -2.57 6.82
C LEU A 298 20.91 -2.99 5.35
N PHE A 299 19.86 -3.59 4.80
CA PHE A 299 19.69 -3.98 3.42
C PHE A 299 18.95 -2.87 2.68
N PHE A 300 19.45 -2.51 1.50
CA PHE A 300 18.92 -1.45 0.64
C PHE A 300 18.74 -2.05 -0.75
N ASP A 301 17.59 -1.82 -1.36
CA ASP A 301 17.23 -2.41 -2.65
C ASP A 301 16.30 -1.46 -3.43
N PRO A 302 16.63 -1.07 -4.67
CA PRO A 302 15.69 -0.37 -5.53
C PRO A 302 14.70 -1.33 -6.22
N GLU A 303 13.43 -0.95 -6.32
CA GLU A 303 12.52 -1.58 -7.30
C GLU A 303 12.90 -1.14 -8.71
N ILE A 304 12.94 -2.08 -9.65
CA ILE A 304 13.24 -1.81 -11.06
C ILE A 304 12.12 -2.32 -11.97
N ALA A 305 11.84 -1.60 -13.05
CA ALA A 305 10.87 -2.03 -14.05
C ALA A 305 11.49 -3.09 -14.98
N VAL A 306 10.90 -4.29 -14.98
CA VAL A 306 11.25 -5.41 -15.88
C VAL A 306 10.23 -5.59 -17.01
N GLY A 307 9.22 -4.72 -17.05
CA GLY A 307 8.20 -4.68 -18.10
C GLY A 307 7.11 -3.65 -17.84
N TYR A 308 6.11 -3.61 -18.72
CA TYR A 308 4.94 -2.73 -18.61
C TYR A 308 3.67 -3.43 -19.13
N ASN A 309 2.56 -3.26 -18.40
CA ASN A 309 1.22 -3.63 -18.83
C ASN A 309 0.49 -2.43 -19.44
N TYR A 310 -0.20 -2.65 -20.56
CA TYR A 310 -1.03 -1.67 -21.24
C TYR A 310 -2.48 -2.13 -21.30
N GLU A 311 -3.44 -1.27 -20.94
CA GLU A 311 -4.86 -1.60 -20.96
C GLU A 311 -5.77 -0.42 -21.32
N ILE A 312 -6.61 -0.58 -22.35
CA ILE A 312 -7.58 0.43 -22.78
C ILE A 312 -8.78 0.46 -21.84
N THR A 313 -8.94 1.60 -21.17
CA THR A 313 -10.08 1.91 -20.31
C THR A 313 -11.25 2.45 -21.12
N ASP A 314 -11.01 3.23 -22.19
CA ASP A 314 -12.05 3.70 -23.11
C ASP A 314 -11.51 3.99 -24.52
N GLY A 315 -12.35 3.84 -25.54
CA GLY A 315 -12.01 4.14 -26.94
C GLY A 315 -11.47 2.97 -27.79
N PRO A 316 -10.81 3.28 -28.93
CA PRO A 316 -10.38 2.29 -29.94
C PRO A 316 -9.25 1.39 -29.46
N GLY A 317 -9.17 0.17 -30.03
CA GLY A 317 -8.18 -0.87 -29.72
C GLY A 317 -6.75 -0.51 -30.16
N PHE A 318 -5.74 -1.14 -29.56
CA PHE A 318 -4.36 -1.03 -30.03
C PHE A 318 -4.18 -1.77 -31.36
N ALA A 319 -3.54 -1.13 -32.34
CA ALA A 319 -3.31 -1.63 -33.69
C ALA A 319 -1.84 -1.93 -33.99
N SER A 320 -0.91 -1.18 -33.41
CA SER A 320 0.52 -1.50 -33.52
C SER A 320 1.27 -0.98 -32.30
N ILE A 321 2.44 -1.58 -32.08
CA ILE A 321 3.40 -1.19 -31.06
C ILE A 321 4.68 -0.79 -31.79
N LEU A 322 5.34 0.28 -31.35
CA LEU A 322 6.70 0.65 -31.71
C LEU A 322 7.53 0.61 -30.45
N ILE A 323 8.54 -0.26 -30.48
CA ILE A 323 9.44 -0.47 -29.36
C ILE A 323 10.42 0.70 -29.28
N PRO A 324 10.78 1.14 -28.05
CA PRO A 324 11.86 2.09 -27.85
C PRO A 324 13.14 1.69 -28.61
N GLU A 325 14.06 2.63 -28.80
CA GLU A 325 15.44 2.26 -29.16
C GLU A 325 16.05 1.39 -28.04
N ALA A 326 17.24 0.83 -28.31
CA ALA A 326 17.92 0.05 -27.29
C ALA A 326 18.05 0.87 -26.00
N LEU A 327 17.75 0.25 -24.88
CA LEU A 327 17.83 0.90 -23.58
C LEU A 327 19.30 1.22 -23.24
N PRO A 328 19.55 2.16 -22.30
CA PRO A 328 20.89 2.71 -22.07
C PRO A 328 22.00 1.70 -21.80
N ASN A 329 21.69 0.56 -21.16
CA ASN A 329 22.66 -0.49 -20.83
C ASN A 329 22.75 -1.60 -21.90
N GLY A 330 22.01 -1.48 -22.99
CA GLY A 330 22.18 -2.25 -24.21
C GLY A 330 21.11 -3.30 -24.47
N ASP A 331 20.09 -3.39 -23.63
CA ASP A 331 18.94 -4.25 -23.87
C ASP A 331 18.19 -3.79 -25.13
N SER A 332 17.92 -4.76 -26.00
CA SER A 332 17.39 -4.53 -27.34
C SER A 332 16.40 -5.59 -27.81
N GLU A 333 16.09 -6.58 -26.96
CA GLU A 333 15.12 -7.65 -27.24
C GLU A 333 14.14 -7.78 -26.09
N PHE A 334 12.86 -7.52 -26.36
CA PHE A 334 11.78 -7.62 -25.38
C PHE A 334 10.78 -8.70 -25.81
N LEU A 335 9.81 -8.98 -24.94
CA LEU A 335 8.76 -9.96 -25.15
C LEU A 335 7.39 -9.28 -25.14
N LEU A 336 6.56 -9.58 -26.14
CA LEU A 336 5.16 -9.15 -26.21
C LEU A 336 4.25 -10.31 -25.84
N GLU A 337 3.49 -10.12 -24.78
CA GLU A 337 2.46 -11.06 -24.35
C GLU A 337 1.08 -10.56 -24.80
N LEU A 338 0.39 -11.41 -25.56
CA LEU A 338 -0.95 -11.11 -26.09
C LEU A 338 -2.00 -12.07 -25.49
N PRO A 339 -3.18 -11.55 -25.07
CA PRO A 339 -4.27 -12.39 -24.62
C PRO A 339 -4.67 -13.45 -25.66
N GLY A 340 -4.72 -14.71 -25.23
CA GLY A 340 -5.10 -15.84 -26.08
C GLY A 340 -3.94 -16.55 -26.77
N PHE A 341 -2.70 -16.11 -26.54
CA PHE A 341 -1.48 -16.77 -26.99
C PHE A 341 -0.74 -17.37 -25.80
N SER A 342 -0.17 -18.56 -25.99
CA SER A 342 0.60 -19.26 -24.96
C SER A 342 2.07 -18.84 -24.91
N ASP A 343 2.62 -18.45 -26.06
CA ASP A 343 4.02 -18.05 -26.20
C ASP A 343 4.11 -16.55 -26.53
N PRO A 344 5.07 -15.82 -25.95
CA PRO A 344 5.29 -14.42 -26.26
C PRO A 344 5.90 -14.24 -27.66
N PHE A 345 5.72 -13.05 -28.23
CA PHE A 345 6.37 -12.63 -29.47
C PHE A 345 7.62 -11.80 -29.17
N THR A 346 8.72 -12.05 -29.87
CA THR A 346 9.92 -11.21 -29.73
C THR A 346 9.70 -9.83 -30.34
N LEU A 347 10.11 -8.82 -29.60
CA LEU A 347 10.10 -7.41 -29.95
C LEU A 347 11.54 -6.91 -30.04
N ILE A 348 11.93 -6.34 -31.18
CA ILE A 348 13.27 -5.79 -31.38
C ILE A 348 13.23 -4.27 -31.25
N ALA A 349 14.19 -3.70 -30.53
CA ALA A 349 14.32 -2.26 -30.35
C ALA A 349 14.26 -1.48 -31.67
N GLY A 350 13.50 -0.37 -31.67
CA GLY A 350 13.30 0.51 -32.82
C GLY A 350 12.41 -0.08 -33.93
N THR A 351 11.79 -1.23 -33.72
CA THR A 351 10.90 -1.86 -34.70
C THR A 351 9.43 -1.77 -34.30
N SER A 352 8.55 -1.78 -35.30
CA SER A 352 7.10 -1.83 -35.06
C SER A 352 6.56 -3.24 -35.23
N PHE A 353 5.67 -3.63 -34.31
CA PHE A 353 4.90 -4.86 -34.35
C PHE A 353 3.44 -4.55 -34.73
N ASN A 354 2.93 -5.23 -35.76
CA ASN A 354 1.56 -5.04 -36.25
C ASN A 354 0.59 -6.00 -35.55
N LEU A 355 -0.22 -5.49 -34.62
CA LEU A 355 -1.17 -6.30 -33.87
C LEU A 355 -2.34 -6.79 -34.72
N LEU A 356 -2.66 -6.08 -35.81
CA LEU A 356 -3.80 -6.40 -36.68
C LEU A 356 -3.61 -7.70 -37.46
N GLU A 357 -2.36 -8.15 -37.61
CA GLU A 357 -2.06 -9.47 -38.20
C GLU A 357 -2.48 -10.63 -37.29
N GLN A 358 -2.48 -10.41 -35.97
CA GLN A 358 -2.89 -11.40 -34.98
C GLN A 358 -4.38 -11.28 -34.65
N ASN A 359 -4.91 -10.06 -34.59
CA ASN A 359 -6.31 -9.79 -34.40
C ASN A 359 -6.76 -8.56 -35.21
N PRO A 360 -7.56 -8.73 -36.27
CA PRO A 360 -8.02 -7.61 -37.11
C PRO A 360 -8.79 -6.52 -36.36
N ASN A 361 -9.32 -6.81 -35.17
CA ASN A 361 -10.02 -5.84 -34.31
C ASN A 361 -9.10 -5.15 -33.29
N GLY A 362 -7.79 -5.40 -33.35
CA GLY A 362 -6.81 -4.92 -32.37
C GLY A 362 -6.92 -5.61 -31.01
N PHE A 363 -6.12 -5.14 -30.05
CA PHE A 363 -6.13 -5.64 -28.68
C PHE A 363 -6.55 -4.56 -27.70
N ARG A 364 -7.21 -4.97 -26.61
CA ARG A 364 -7.54 -4.07 -25.50
C ARG A 364 -6.47 -4.02 -24.42
N ARG A 365 -5.65 -5.07 -24.33
CA ARG A 365 -4.54 -5.17 -23.39
C ARG A 365 -3.41 -6.01 -23.97
N PHE A 366 -2.19 -5.71 -23.55
CA PHE A 366 -0.99 -6.51 -23.81
C PHE A 366 0.06 -6.16 -22.75
N SER A 367 1.10 -6.99 -22.64
CA SER A 367 2.25 -6.73 -21.77
C SER A 367 3.53 -6.76 -22.58
N ILE A 368 4.45 -5.86 -22.27
CA ILE A 368 5.84 -5.92 -22.73
C ILE A 368 6.67 -6.35 -21.54
N THR A 369 7.33 -7.49 -21.63
CA THR A 369 8.17 -8.09 -20.58
C THR A 369 9.58 -8.31 -21.10
N GLY A 370 10.50 -8.74 -20.22
CA GLY A 370 11.86 -9.08 -20.60
C GLY A 370 12.77 -7.86 -20.76
N ILE A 371 12.46 -6.75 -20.09
CA ILE A 371 13.46 -5.70 -19.87
C ILE A 371 14.52 -6.30 -18.95
N ASP A 372 15.78 -6.24 -19.37
CA ASP A 372 16.90 -6.74 -18.57
C ASP A 372 16.96 -5.97 -17.23
N PRO A 373 16.96 -6.65 -16.08
CA PRO A 373 17.21 -6.04 -14.78
C PRO A 373 18.46 -5.15 -14.73
N GLU A 374 19.48 -5.43 -15.55
CA GLU A 374 20.68 -4.61 -15.66
C GLU A 374 20.40 -3.20 -16.24
N GLU A 375 19.23 -2.94 -16.83
CA GLU A 375 18.81 -1.60 -17.27
C GLU A 375 18.48 -0.65 -16.11
N LEU A 376 18.14 -1.20 -14.93
CA LEU A 376 17.83 -0.43 -13.71
C LEU A 376 16.77 0.67 -13.96
N LEU A 377 15.76 0.37 -14.78
CA LEU A 377 14.71 1.34 -15.10
C LEU A 377 13.90 1.66 -13.85
N ASP A 378 13.82 2.94 -13.50
CA ASP A 378 12.95 3.44 -12.45
C ASP A 378 11.47 3.26 -12.87
N PRO A 379 10.66 2.49 -12.13
CA PRO A 379 9.27 2.25 -12.49
C PRO A 379 8.37 3.48 -12.43
N THR A 380 8.82 4.56 -11.79
CA THR A 380 8.08 5.82 -11.64
C THR A 380 8.49 6.89 -12.66
N ASP A 381 9.61 6.70 -13.36
CA ASP A 381 10.03 7.61 -14.42
C ASP A 381 9.13 7.46 -15.65
N THR A 382 8.32 8.50 -15.89
CA THR A 382 7.39 8.57 -17.02
C THR A 382 8.06 8.55 -18.40
N LEU A 383 9.39 8.70 -18.46
CA LEU A 383 10.20 8.68 -19.68
C LEU A 383 11.12 7.47 -19.79
N ALA A 384 11.16 6.58 -18.78
CA ALA A 384 12.04 5.42 -18.78
C ALA A 384 11.74 4.42 -19.92
N PHE A 385 10.49 4.32 -20.35
CA PHE A 385 10.07 3.36 -21.38
C PHE A 385 9.02 3.93 -22.34
N VAL A 386 9.45 4.83 -23.23
CA VAL A 386 8.58 5.53 -24.19
C VAL A 386 8.18 4.61 -25.34
N THR A 387 6.98 4.03 -25.24
CA THR A 387 6.43 3.12 -26.27
C THR A 387 5.54 3.86 -27.27
N GLY A 388 5.76 3.65 -28.57
CA GLY A 388 4.88 4.19 -29.61
C GLY A 388 3.68 3.27 -29.83
N LEU A 389 2.47 3.83 -29.88
CA LEU A 389 1.24 3.06 -30.06
C LEU A 389 0.39 3.65 -31.20
N THR A 390 -0.26 2.76 -31.96
CA THR A 390 -1.33 3.17 -32.89
C THR A 390 -2.64 2.46 -32.54
N PHE A 391 -3.76 2.98 -33.07
CA PHE A 391 -5.10 2.52 -32.72
C PHE A 391 -5.90 2.13 -33.95
N THR A 392 -6.86 1.22 -33.76
CA THR A 392 -7.66 0.60 -34.83
C THR A 392 -8.49 1.61 -35.62
N GLU A 393 -8.89 2.70 -34.97
CA GLU A 393 -9.78 3.72 -35.53
C GLU A 393 -9.45 5.11 -34.99
N ALA A 394 -9.90 6.15 -35.70
CA ALA A 394 -9.77 7.52 -35.23
C ALA A 394 -10.75 7.80 -34.08
N GLY A 395 -10.29 8.49 -33.04
CA GLY A 395 -11.12 8.82 -31.88
C GLY A 395 -10.29 9.36 -30.72
N VAL A 396 -10.93 9.43 -29.55
CA VAL A 396 -10.24 9.64 -28.27
C VAL A 396 -10.08 8.27 -27.62
N VAL A 397 -8.90 8.01 -27.07
CA VAL A 397 -8.58 6.78 -26.33
C VAL A 397 -8.11 7.16 -24.93
N SER A 398 -8.46 6.34 -23.95
CA SER A 398 -7.92 6.37 -22.60
C SER A 398 -7.42 4.97 -22.27
N PHE A 399 -6.22 4.88 -21.73
CA PHE A 399 -5.59 3.62 -21.36
C PHE A 399 -4.63 3.84 -20.21
N THR A 400 -4.27 2.76 -19.52
CA THR A 400 -3.26 2.73 -18.46
C THR A 400 -1.98 2.09 -18.97
N GLN A 401 -0.86 2.59 -18.48
CA GLN A 401 0.45 1.93 -18.53
C GLN A 401 0.89 1.74 -17.07
N SER A 402 1.25 0.51 -16.70
CA SER A 402 1.69 0.18 -15.34
C SER A 402 2.97 -0.65 -15.41
N ALA A 403 3.98 -0.29 -14.64
CA ALA A 403 5.24 -1.03 -14.58
C ALA A 403 5.01 -2.42 -13.97
N ILE A 404 5.72 -3.40 -14.51
CA ILE A 404 5.95 -4.70 -13.89
C ILE A 404 7.28 -4.56 -13.18
N VAL A 405 7.25 -4.56 -11.85
CA VAL A 405 8.44 -4.37 -11.02
C VAL A 405 9.00 -5.71 -10.59
N GLU A 406 10.32 -5.79 -10.56
CA GLU A 406 11.05 -6.87 -9.90
C GLU A 406 11.82 -6.28 -8.73
N ASP A 407 11.79 -7.01 -7.62
CA ASP A 407 12.61 -6.75 -6.45
C ASP A 407 13.94 -7.50 -6.64
N THR A 408 15.07 -6.79 -6.59
CA THR A 408 16.35 -7.39 -6.99
C THR A 408 16.87 -8.46 -6.01
N ASN A 409 16.23 -8.61 -4.85
CA ASN A 409 16.47 -9.65 -3.85
C ASN A 409 15.66 -10.97 -4.02
N GLY A 410 14.77 -11.09 -5.01
CA GLY A 410 14.02 -12.33 -5.29
C GLY A 410 12.73 -12.56 -4.49
N GLY A 411 12.19 -11.55 -3.79
CA GLY A 411 10.91 -11.64 -3.06
C GLY A 411 9.65 -11.79 -3.95
N GLY A 412 9.75 -11.55 -5.25
CA GLY A 412 8.63 -11.53 -6.20
C GLY A 412 8.35 -12.84 -6.97
N GLY A 413 8.99 -13.96 -6.60
CA GLY A 413 8.83 -15.24 -7.32
C GLY A 413 9.68 -15.37 -8.59
N GLY A 414 10.59 -14.43 -8.85
CA GLY A 414 11.71 -14.58 -9.78
C GLY A 414 12.88 -15.30 -9.11
N GLU A 415 13.67 -16.05 -9.89
CA GLU A 415 14.95 -16.58 -9.40
C GLU A 415 15.87 -15.40 -9.09
N PRO A 416 16.52 -15.36 -7.91
CA PRO A 416 17.36 -14.24 -7.52
C PRO A 416 18.45 -13.99 -8.56
N ILE A 417 18.66 -12.72 -8.92
CA ILE A 417 19.80 -12.30 -9.73
C ILE A 417 21.05 -12.80 -9.00
N PRO A 418 21.90 -13.65 -9.62
CA PRO A 418 22.99 -14.30 -8.91
C PRO A 418 23.93 -13.26 -8.30
N GLU A 419 24.06 -13.26 -6.97
CA GLU A 419 25.04 -12.42 -6.29
C GLU A 419 26.45 -12.66 -6.87
N PRO A 420 27.30 -11.61 -6.97
CA PRO A 420 28.71 -11.80 -7.27
C PRO A 420 29.34 -12.70 -6.19
N THR A 421 29.49 -13.98 -6.53
CA THR A 421 29.97 -15.01 -5.62
C THR A 421 31.26 -14.62 -4.87
N THR A 422 31.17 -14.67 -3.53
CA THR A 422 32.17 -15.02 -2.48
C THR A 422 32.62 -13.93 -1.47
N MET A 423 32.23 -14.10 -0.19
CA MET A 423 33.11 -14.37 0.98
C MET A 423 32.57 -13.95 2.39
N LEU A 424 31.28 -14.11 2.73
CA LEU A 424 30.83 -13.91 4.14
C LEU A 424 30.29 -15.15 4.88
N ALA A 425 30.03 -16.26 4.19
CA ALA A 425 29.31 -17.41 4.78
C ALA A 425 30.08 -18.25 5.83
N SER A 426 31.27 -17.87 6.28
CA SER A 426 32.09 -18.67 7.20
C SER A 426 32.25 -18.16 8.64
N ILE A 427 31.57 -17.06 9.04
CA ILE A 427 31.72 -16.52 10.41
C ILE A 427 30.63 -17.00 11.37
N LEU A 428 29.43 -17.35 10.90
CA LEU A 428 28.27 -17.59 11.79
C LEU A 428 28.17 -18.97 12.44
N ILE A 429 28.96 -19.97 12.03
CA ILE A 429 28.87 -21.34 12.60
C ILE A 429 29.80 -21.53 13.84
N GLY A 430 30.60 -20.53 14.21
CA GLY A 430 31.65 -20.68 15.23
C GLY A 430 31.25 -20.63 16.72
N PHE A 431 30.07 -20.10 17.10
CA PHE A 431 29.83 -19.71 18.50
C PHE A 431 28.70 -20.42 19.26
N ALA A 432 28.11 -21.49 18.70
CA ALA A 432 27.10 -22.29 19.41
C ALA A 432 27.66 -23.41 20.31
N GLY A 433 28.97 -23.46 20.59
CA GLY A 433 29.54 -24.63 21.27
C GLY A 433 30.71 -24.35 22.20
N LEU A 434 30.47 -23.79 23.41
CA LEU A 434 31.28 -24.09 24.60
C LEU A 434 30.64 -23.52 25.90
N LYS A 435 29.60 -24.20 26.41
CA LYS A 435 29.34 -24.24 27.87
C LYS A 435 30.13 -25.40 28.47
N LEU A 436 31.24 -25.13 29.16
CA LEU A 436 31.86 -26.11 30.07
C LEU A 436 32.49 -25.44 31.32
N LYS A 437 31.80 -25.68 32.45
CA LYS A 437 32.25 -25.76 33.86
C LYS A 437 33.76 -25.62 34.17
N ALA A 438 34.07 -24.79 35.18
CA ALA A 438 34.91 -25.12 36.35
C ALA A 438 34.83 -23.96 37.39
N LYS A 439 34.03 -24.02 38.47
CA LYS A 439 34.26 -24.61 39.81
C LYS A 439 35.58 -24.21 40.52
N ARG A 440 35.42 -23.38 41.58
CA ARG A 440 36.17 -23.25 42.85
C ARG A 440 37.71 -23.23 42.84
N LYS A 441 38.28 -22.15 43.36
CA LYS A 441 38.87 -22.14 44.71
C LYS A 441 38.77 -20.77 45.36
#